data_AF-A0AAD6YAT6-F1
#
_entry.id   AF-A0AAD6YAT6-F1
#
_cell.length_a   1.000
_cell.length_b   1.000
_cell.length_c   1.000
_cell.angle_alpha   90.00
_cell.angle_beta   90.00
_cell.angle_gamma   90.00
#
_symmetry.space_group_name_H-M   'P 1'
#
loop_
_entity.id
_entity.type
_entity.pdbx_description
1 polymer ?
#
loop_
_entity_poly.entity_id
_entity_poly.type
_entity_poly.pdbx_seq_one_letter_code
_entity_poly.pdbx_strand_id
1 'polypeptide(L)'
;MHLVPENLVKNLLDLWTGDFKGLDEGSGSYVLQPGAIDAIGATCAAAGDTTPSAFGARVPNLATQRHYYTAESYTLFTTLVGPVALRGRFADDKYYRHFLNLVDIFNNDCTAMGLDRNYVNGAFRDKVIDWVERYEEYYYQYDPSRYSTCPLTIHALLHIPDDILRTGPMPCYWNYITERFVGFVVRSSKSRKNPYASFARRMREIAQNTAIKVRFHLQDELDLSDAGDEDRNGRLVIGCKYSVSCIRILKRPQSKLPLTPQLRRQIENYILRRFNVSPDQVKACIPETVSHSGKVSFRLSGGDKIDGSELVKPSEHNKTRDATFIKYSRQVDANARYRNLPVVWKSQVEYGQLLRLIDFNARLPTIQDGNRIIQRPRSLLLAVVRRVHHKQRYPALPLPYYDDGKFGPIDIIDVDEISCLVARVPDHGPGPRRFALCERSDTMGVADDDE
;
A
#
# COMPACT_ATOMS: atom_id res chain seq x y z
N MET A 1 -1.80 -8.38 16.38
CA MET A 1 -2.98 -9.11 15.89
C MET A 1 -4.15 -9.06 16.88
N HIS A 2 -4.04 -9.69 18.05
CA HIS A 2 -5.15 -9.76 19.00
C HIS A 2 -5.42 -8.45 19.74
N LEU A 3 -4.38 -7.80 20.28
CA LEU A 3 -4.53 -6.64 21.18
C LEU A 3 -5.27 -5.47 20.50
N VAL A 4 -4.70 -4.94 19.40
CA VAL A 4 -5.25 -3.77 18.72
C VAL A 4 -6.39 -4.15 17.75
N PRO A 5 -6.17 -4.96 16.70
CA PRO A 5 -7.25 -5.31 15.75
C PRO A 5 -8.44 -6.07 16.36
N GLU A 6 -8.23 -7.22 17.01
CA GLU A 6 -9.36 -8.10 17.37
C GLU A 6 -10.06 -7.73 18.68
N ASN A 7 -9.36 -7.07 19.61
CA ASN A 7 -9.94 -6.65 20.87
C ASN A 7 -10.27 -5.16 20.87
N LEU A 8 -9.28 -4.29 20.75
CA LEU A 8 -9.49 -2.85 20.91
C LEU A 8 -10.43 -2.28 19.85
N VAL A 9 -10.11 -2.46 18.57
CA VAL A 9 -10.91 -1.91 17.46
C VAL A 9 -12.30 -2.53 17.45
N LYS A 10 -12.41 -3.83 17.75
CA LYS A 10 -13.69 -4.51 17.89
C LYS A 10 -14.55 -3.88 18.99
N ASN A 11 -13.98 -3.65 20.17
CA ASN A 11 -14.69 -3.01 21.30
C ASN A 11 -15.09 -1.57 20.97
N LEU A 12 -14.22 -0.81 20.30
CA LEU A 12 -14.53 0.54 19.82
C LEU A 12 -15.71 0.53 18.84
N LEU A 13 -15.73 -0.40 17.90
CA LEU A 13 -16.85 -0.57 16.98
C LEU A 13 -18.14 -0.92 17.70
N ASP A 14 -18.10 -1.81 18.70
CA ASP A 14 -19.27 -2.13 19.55
C ASP A 14 -19.77 -0.90 20.31
N LEU A 15 -18.87 -0.04 20.81
CA LEU A 15 -19.23 1.21 21.47
C LEU A 15 -19.91 2.17 20.48
N TRP A 16 -19.34 2.33 19.29
CA TRP A 16 -19.84 3.25 18.27
C TRP A 16 -21.15 2.80 17.62
N THR A 17 -21.46 1.50 17.62
CA THR A 17 -22.76 0.97 17.16
C THR A 17 -23.79 0.86 18.28
N GLY A 18 -23.41 1.08 19.55
CA GLY A 18 -24.30 0.95 20.70
C GLY A 18 -24.54 -0.51 21.14
N ASP A 19 -23.73 -1.46 20.66
CA ASP A 19 -23.85 -2.88 20.96
C ASP A 19 -22.97 -3.33 22.14
N PHE A 20 -22.20 -2.40 22.74
CA PHE A 20 -21.23 -2.74 23.77
C PHE A 20 -21.90 -3.07 25.12
N LYS A 21 -22.06 -4.37 25.39
CA LYS A 21 -22.45 -4.92 26.71
C LYS A 21 -23.72 -4.30 27.32
N GLY A 22 -24.63 -3.81 26.47
CA GLY A 22 -25.89 -3.17 26.90
C GLY A 22 -25.71 -1.79 27.56
N LEU A 23 -24.54 -1.15 27.41
CA LEU A 23 -24.32 0.22 27.87
C LEU A 23 -24.84 1.24 26.84
N ASP A 24 -25.37 2.34 27.34
CA ASP A 24 -25.63 3.55 26.55
C ASP A 24 -24.34 4.37 26.33
N GLU A 25 -24.46 5.57 25.76
CA GLU A 25 -23.33 6.50 25.61
C GLU A 25 -23.01 7.35 26.85
N GLY A 26 -23.77 7.19 27.93
CA GLY A 26 -23.62 7.95 29.17
C GLY A 26 -23.72 9.46 28.94
N SER A 27 -22.72 10.20 29.41
CA SER A 27 -22.56 11.64 29.19
C SER A 27 -21.90 12.01 27.85
N GLY A 28 -21.48 11.00 27.08
CA GLY A 28 -20.80 11.14 25.80
C GLY A 28 -21.76 11.24 24.61
N SER A 29 -21.21 11.09 23.42
CA SER A 29 -21.92 11.21 22.13
C SER A 29 -21.18 10.44 21.02
N TYR A 30 -20.66 9.27 21.39
CA TYR A 30 -19.78 8.45 20.55
C TYR A 30 -20.54 7.45 19.67
N VAL A 31 -21.86 7.31 19.86
CA VAL A 31 -22.67 6.47 18.98
C VAL A 31 -22.77 7.16 17.62
N LEU A 32 -22.55 6.39 16.56
CA LEU A 32 -22.61 6.88 15.19
C LEU A 32 -24.02 7.34 14.85
N GLN A 33 -24.11 8.39 14.02
CA GLN A 33 -25.42 8.88 13.57
C GLN A 33 -26.22 7.78 12.81
N PRO A 34 -27.57 7.83 12.85
CA PRO A 34 -28.40 6.88 12.13
C PRO A 34 -28.01 6.74 10.65
N GLY A 35 -27.91 5.50 10.16
CA GLY A 35 -27.50 5.18 8.79
C GLY A 35 -26.00 5.34 8.48
N ALA A 36 -25.19 5.83 9.43
CA ALA A 36 -23.74 5.92 9.25
C ALA A 36 -23.09 4.55 9.09
N ILE A 37 -23.53 3.54 9.87
CA ILE A 37 -22.98 2.18 9.82
C ILE A 37 -23.20 1.54 8.45
N ASP A 38 -24.38 1.71 7.84
CA ASP A 38 -24.69 1.22 6.50
C ASP A 38 -23.82 1.90 5.44
N ALA A 39 -23.62 3.22 5.57
CA ALA A 39 -22.78 3.97 4.66
C ALA A 39 -21.28 3.59 4.80
N ILE A 40 -20.80 3.32 6.02
CA ILE A 40 -19.45 2.80 6.26
C ILE A 40 -19.33 1.40 5.65
N GLY A 41 -20.34 0.55 5.83
CA GLY A 41 -20.39 -0.78 5.24
C GLY A 41 -20.34 -0.77 3.71
N ALA A 42 -21.09 0.13 3.07
CA ALA A 42 -21.05 0.35 1.64
C ALA A 42 -19.66 0.86 1.18
N THR A 43 -19.02 1.72 1.96
CA THR A 43 -17.65 2.21 1.70
C THR A 43 -16.64 1.07 1.77
N CYS A 44 -16.75 0.17 2.74
CA CYS A 44 -15.88 -1.03 2.85
C CYS A 44 -16.00 -1.91 1.59
N ALA A 45 -17.23 -2.20 1.16
CA ALA A 45 -17.48 -3.00 -0.03
C ALA A 45 -16.94 -2.34 -1.31
N ALA A 46 -17.20 -1.05 -1.50
CA ALA A 46 -16.76 -0.29 -2.66
C ALA A 46 -15.23 -0.11 -2.70
N ALA A 47 -14.58 0.10 -1.56
CA ALA A 47 -13.12 0.18 -1.46
C ALA A 47 -12.45 -1.13 -1.92
N GLY A 48 -13.13 -2.27 -1.80
CA GLY A 48 -12.60 -3.56 -2.23
C GLY A 48 -12.28 -3.64 -3.73
N ASP A 49 -12.98 -2.88 -4.58
CA ASP A 49 -12.71 -2.84 -6.03
C ASP A 49 -11.53 -1.93 -6.39
N THR A 50 -11.24 -0.95 -5.53
CA THR A 50 -10.21 0.06 -5.76
C THR A 50 -9.00 -0.07 -4.82
N THR A 51 -8.94 -1.19 -4.09
CA THR A 51 -7.82 -1.58 -3.23
C THR A 51 -7.12 -2.77 -3.86
N PRO A 52 -5.89 -2.63 -4.36
CA PRO A 52 -5.15 -3.71 -4.99
C PRO A 52 -5.00 -4.96 -4.10
N SER A 53 -4.83 -6.13 -4.70
CA SER A 53 -4.63 -7.38 -3.93
C SER A 53 -3.38 -7.36 -3.05
N ALA A 54 -2.38 -6.55 -3.40
CA ALA A 54 -1.17 -6.34 -2.61
C ALA A 54 -1.41 -5.74 -1.21
N PHE A 55 -2.60 -5.17 -0.97
CA PHE A 55 -3.01 -4.65 0.34
C PHE A 55 -3.69 -5.73 1.21
N GLY A 56 -3.93 -6.93 0.69
CA GLY A 56 -4.56 -8.02 1.43
C GLY A 56 -6.02 -8.28 1.03
N ALA A 57 -6.78 -8.88 1.95
CA ALA A 57 -8.17 -9.25 1.72
C ALA A 57 -9.09 -8.02 1.51
N ARG A 58 -10.27 -8.23 0.90
CA ARG A 58 -11.30 -7.19 0.84
C ARG A 58 -11.90 -7.05 2.24
N VAL A 59 -12.03 -5.81 2.72
CA VAL A 59 -12.72 -5.53 3.98
C VAL A 59 -14.22 -5.81 3.78
N PRO A 60 -14.83 -6.76 4.49
CA PRO A 60 -16.25 -7.05 4.33
C PRO A 60 -17.12 -5.87 4.74
N ASN A 61 -18.38 -5.85 4.29
CA ASN A 61 -19.31 -4.79 4.69
C ASN A 61 -19.49 -4.79 6.22
N LEU A 62 -19.14 -3.68 6.88
CA LEU A 62 -19.18 -3.58 8.33
C LEU A 62 -20.58 -3.75 8.92
N ALA A 63 -21.64 -3.31 8.23
CA ALA A 63 -23.01 -3.42 8.73
C ALA A 63 -23.57 -4.84 8.60
N THR A 64 -23.34 -5.51 7.46
CA THR A 64 -24.01 -6.79 7.14
C THR A 64 -23.12 -8.02 7.28
N GLN A 65 -21.79 -7.84 7.30
CA GLN A 65 -20.80 -8.92 7.18
C GLN A 65 -19.71 -8.84 8.25
N ARG A 66 -19.95 -8.14 9.37
CA ARG A 66 -19.00 -8.01 10.48
C ARG A 66 -18.54 -9.36 11.05
N HIS A 67 -19.41 -10.38 11.03
CA HIS A 67 -19.08 -11.73 11.48
C HIS A 67 -17.99 -12.43 10.63
N TYR A 68 -17.69 -11.93 9.43
CA TYR A 68 -16.57 -12.39 8.60
C TYR A 68 -15.26 -11.62 8.87
N TYR A 69 -15.24 -10.66 9.78
CA TYR A 69 -14.01 -9.91 10.08
C TYR A 69 -13.01 -10.82 10.80
N THR A 70 -11.83 -10.93 10.21
CA THR A 70 -10.64 -11.50 10.84
C THR A 70 -9.77 -10.37 11.39
N ALA A 71 -8.70 -10.69 12.11
CA ALA A 71 -7.69 -9.70 12.49
C ALA A 71 -7.14 -8.90 11.30
N GLU A 72 -6.99 -9.51 10.12
CA GLU A 72 -6.58 -8.81 8.89
C GLU A 72 -7.65 -7.80 8.47
N SER A 73 -8.93 -8.19 8.45
CA SER A 73 -10.03 -7.27 8.12
C SER A 73 -10.10 -6.09 9.08
N TYR A 74 -9.93 -6.31 10.39
CA TYR A 74 -9.88 -5.22 11.38
C TYR A 74 -8.66 -4.32 11.19
N THR A 75 -7.50 -4.89 10.87
CA THR A 75 -6.27 -4.12 10.58
C THR A 75 -6.49 -3.21 9.37
N LEU A 76 -6.98 -3.77 8.26
CA LEU A 76 -7.27 -3.01 7.04
C LEU A 76 -8.39 -2.00 7.24
N PHE A 77 -9.44 -2.35 7.97
CA PHE A 77 -10.45 -1.36 8.34
C PHE A 77 -9.81 -0.21 9.12
N THR A 78 -8.97 -0.49 10.11
CA THR A 78 -8.38 0.53 10.97
C THR A 78 -7.42 1.45 10.22
N THR A 79 -6.51 0.89 9.41
CA THR A 79 -5.43 1.68 8.79
C THR A 79 -5.79 2.24 7.42
N LEU A 80 -6.71 1.62 6.69
CA LEU A 80 -7.03 1.99 5.31
C LEU A 80 -8.42 2.64 5.17
N VAL A 81 -9.47 1.95 5.60
CA VAL A 81 -10.86 2.35 5.28
C VAL A 81 -11.45 3.32 6.32
N GLY A 82 -11.28 3.00 7.59
CA GLY A 82 -11.81 3.72 8.75
C GLY A 82 -11.47 5.21 8.78
N PRO A 83 -10.23 5.63 8.52
CA PRO A 83 -9.86 7.05 8.51
C PRO A 83 -10.66 7.87 7.51
N VAL A 84 -11.11 7.24 6.42
CA VAL A 84 -11.94 7.87 5.39
C VAL A 84 -13.42 7.73 5.72
N ALA A 85 -13.86 6.51 6.04
CA ALA A 85 -15.27 6.17 6.22
C ALA A 85 -15.91 6.77 7.48
N LEU A 86 -15.16 6.92 8.57
CA LEU A 86 -15.66 7.46 9.84
C LEU A 86 -15.69 9.00 9.89
N ARG A 87 -15.12 9.67 8.88
CA ARG A 87 -14.94 11.12 8.88
C ARG A 87 -16.29 11.86 8.96
N GLY A 88 -16.50 12.69 9.97
CA GLY A 88 -17.74 13.45 10.14
C GLY A 88 -18.98 12.57 10.37
N ARG A 89 -18.81 11.36 10.93
CA ARG A 89 -19.91 10.45 11.29
C ARG A 89 -20.28 10.47 12.77
N PHE A 90 -19.42 11.07 13.60
CA PHE A 90 -19.67 11.30 15.02
C PHE A 90 -20.33 12.66 15.22
N ALA A 91 -21.17 12.78 16.24
CA ALA A 91 -21.75 14.07 16.64
C ALA A 91 -20.68 15.04 17.15
N ASP A 92 -19.71 14.51 17.90
CA ASP A 92 -18.51 15.22 18.35
C ASP A 92 -17.27 14.66 17.64
N ASP A 93 -16.51 15.54 16.98
CA ASP A 93 -15.31 15.19 16.22
C ASP A 93 -14.17 14.64 17.11
N LYS A 94 -14.23 14.81 18.43
CA LYS A 94 -13.21 14.28 19.35
C LYS A 94 -13.06 12.76 19.26
N TYR A 95 -14.13 12.01 19.05
CA TYR A 95 -14.07 10.54 18.92
C TYR A 95 -13.39 10.13 17.62
N TYR A 96 -13.64 10.87 16.54
CA TYR A 96 -12.93 10.65 15.28
C TYR A 96 -11.43 10.95 15.44
N ARG A 97 -11.06 12.07 16.05
CA ARG A 97 -9.64 12.40 16.32
C ARG A 97 -8.98 11.38 17.23
N HIS A 98 -9.68 10.89 18.25
CA HIS A 98 -9.18 9.83 19.13
C HIS A 98 -8.92 8.54 18.36
N PHE A 99 -9.82 8.15 17.45
CA PHE A 99 -9.59 7.05 16.53
C PHE A 99 -8.38 7.30 15.60
N LEU A 100 -8.24 8.50 15.03
CA LEU A 100 -7.10 8.83 14.18
C LEU A 100 -5.76 8.75 14.93
N ASN A 101 -5.74 9.15 16.20
CA ASN A 101 -4.56 9.00 17.05
C ASN A 101 -4.22 7.52 17.29
N LEU A 102 -5.23 6.64 17.41
CA LEU A 102 -5.00 5.19 17.47
C LEU A 102 -4.39 4.67 16.16
N VAL A 103 -4.89 5.13 15.01
CA VAL A 103 -4.37 4.76 13.70
C VAL A 103 -2.92 5.19 13.55
N ASP A 104 -2.59 6.39 14.00
CA ASP A 104 -1.23 6.93 13.99
C ASP A 104 -0.29 6.10 14.90
N ILE A 105 -0.69 5.81 16.15
CA ILE A 105 0.03 4.91 17.07
C ILE A 105 0.28 3.55 16.41
N PHE A 106 -0.77 2.96 15.83
CA PHE A 106 -0.69 1.61 15.29
C PHE A 106 0.16 1.55 14.02
N ASN A 107 -0.06 2.46 13.08
CA ASN A 107 0.54 2.41 11.74
C ASN A 107 1.95 3.00 11.67
N ASN A 108 2.23 4.07 12.42
CA ASN A 108 3.51 4.78 12.33
C ASN A 108 4.51 4.35 13.40
N ASP A 109 4.04 3.98 14.60
CA ASP A 109 4.92 3.56 15.67
C ASP A 109 4.96 2.03 15.75
N CYS A 110 3.81 1.39 15.98
CA CYS A 110 3.84 -0.04 16.29
C CYS A 110 4.27 -0.92 15.12
N THR A 111 3.90 -0.52 13.90
CA THR A 111 4.30 -1.19 12.65
C THR A 111 5.45 -0.48 11.94
N ALA A 112 6.32 0.21 12.66
CA ALA A 112 7.55 0.71 12.05
C ALA A 112 8.55 -0.44 11.80
N MET A 113 9.33 -0.34 10.73
CA MET A 113 10.45 -1.26 10.47
C MET A 113 11.62 -1.05 11.44
N GLY A 114 11.75 0.17 11.99
CA GLY A 114 12.75 0.51 12.99
C GLY A 114 12.35 1.77 13.76
N LEU A 115 12.65 1.80 15.05
CA LEU A 115 12.36 2.92 15.94
C LEU A 115 13.58 3.25 16.80
N ASP A 116 13.79 4.53 17.04
CA ASP A 116 14.79 5.00 18.00
C ASP A 116 14.34 4.70 19.44
N ARG A 117 15.24 4.16 20.26
CA ARG A 117 14.92 3.75 21.64
C ARG A 117 14.54 4.95 22.53
N ASN A 118 15.13 6.13 22.32
CA ASN A 118 14.81 7.32 23.12
C ASN A 118 13.43 7.86 22.74
N TYR A 119 13.09 7.85 21.45
CA TYR A 119 11.73 8.15 20.99
C TYR A 119 10.70 7.21 21.63
N VAL A 120 10.97 5.91 21.65
CA VAL A 120 10.07 4.91 22.27
C VAL A 120 9.88 5.16 23.76
N ASN A 121 10.97 5.44 24.48
CA ASN A 121 10.90 5.62 25.93
C ASN A 121 10.29 6.96 26.37
N GLY A 122 10.34 7.98 25.50
CA GLY A 122 9.73 9.30 25.74
C GLY A 122 8.43 9.47 24.96
N ALA A 123 8.53 10.14 23.81
CA ALA A 123 7.38 10.63 23.05
C ALA A 123 6.33 9.57 22.71
N PHE A 124 6.74 8.35 22.36
CA PHE A 124 5.79 7.28 22.05
C PHE A 124 5.06 6.77 23.30
N ARG A 125 5.77 6.60 24.43
CA ARG A 125 5.16 6.21 25.70
C ARG A 125 4.11 7.24 26.14
N ASP A 126 4.46 8.52 26.08
CA ASP A 126 3.56 9.62 26.42
C ASP A 126 2.31 9.64 25.51
N LYS A 127 2.52 9.41 24.21
CA LYS A 127 1.44 9.32 23.21
C LYS A 127 0.45 8.19 23.51
N VAL A 128 0.94 7.03 23.95
CA VAL A 128 0.10 5.89 24.35
C VAL A 128 -0.66 6.18 25.64
N ILE A 129 -0.01 6.77 26.64
CA ILE A 129 -0.65 7.18 27.90
C ILE A 129 -1.78 8.17 27.63
N ASP A 130 -1.50 9.24 26.88
CA ASP A 130 -2.49 10.27 26.50
C ASP A 130 -3.68 9.66 25.75
N TRP A 131 -3.45 8.65 24.90
CA TRP A 131 -4.53 7.95 24.22
C TRP A 131 -5.44 7.19 25.19
N VAL A 132 -4.85 6.48 26.17
CA VAL A 132 -5.58 5.70 27.19
C VAL A 132 -6.33 6.62 28.14
N GLU A 133 -5.72 7.72 28.62
CA GLU A 133 -6.37 8.69 29.48
C GLU A 133 -7.60 9.33 28.79
N ARG A 134 -7.47 9.71 27.51
CA ARG A 134 -8.61 10.18 26.72
C ARG A 134 -9.66 9.11 26.49
N TYR A 135 -9.26 7.84 26.36
CA TYR A 135 -10.23 6.75 26.28
C TYR A 135 -11.05 6.65 27.57
N GLU A 136 -10.40 6.75 28.72
CA GLU A 136 -11.09 6.75 30.02
C GLU A 136 -12.04 7.94 30.16
N GLU A 137 -11.63 9.14 29.76
CA GLU A 137 -12.50 10.32 29.74
C GLU A 137 -13.72 10.11 28.82
N TYR A 138 -13.52 9.55 27.63
CA TYR A 138 -14.54 9.51 26.57
C TYR A 138 -15.54 8.36 26.72
N TYR A 139 -15.07 7.18 27.12
CA TYR A 139 -15.87 5.95 27.12
C TYR A 139 -16.21 5.46 28.54
N TYR A 140 -15.22 5.47 29.44
CA TYR A 140 -15.43 5.09 30.85
C TYR A 140 -16.11 6.20 31.64
N GLN A 141 -15.80 7.46 31.33
CA GLN A 141 -16.40 8.67 31.91
C GLN A 141 -16.25 8.74 33.44
N TYR A 142 -15.26 8.03 33.98
CA TYR A 142 -15.00 7.89 35.42
C TYR A 142 -16.22 7.45 36.24
N ASP A 143 -17.14 6.71 35.60
CA ASP A 143 -18.34 6.19 36.25
C ASP A 143 -18.18 4.69 36.54
N PRO A 144 -18.20 4.26 37.82
CA PRO A 144 -18.17 2.85 38.19
C PRO A 144 -19.23 1.97 37.50
N SER A 145 -20.39 2.53 37.13
CA SER A 145 -21.43 1.79 36.39
C SER A 145 -20.94 1.32 35.01
N ARG A 146 -19.95 2.02 34.45
CA ARG A 146 -19.36 1.81 33.12
C ARG A 146 -18.02 1.06 33.17
N TYR A 147 -17.65 0.48 34.32
CA TYR A 147 -16.37 -0.22 34.50
C TYR A 147 -16.10 -1.31 33.45
N SER A 148 -17.15 -1.86 32.84
CA SER A 148 -17.03 -2.85 31.78
C SER A 148 -16.35 -2.33 30.50
N THR A 149 -16.24 -1.00 30.35
CA THR A 149 -15.49 -0.28 29.29
C THR A 149 -13.98 -0.23 29.54
N CYS A 150 -13.48 -0.67 30.72
CA CYS A 150 -12.05 -0.76 31.03
C CYS A 150 -11.56 -2.23 30.95
N PRO A 151 -11.60 -2.90 29.79
CA PRO A 151 -11.08 -4.26 29.68
C PRO A 151 -9.56 -4.26 29.84
N LEU A 152 -9.02 -5.42 30.21
CA LEU A 152 -7.58 -5.67 30.30
C LEU A 152 -6.81 -5.23 29.04
N THR A 153 -7.45 -5.30 27.88
CA THR A 153 -6.85 -4.94 26.60
C THR A 153 -6.59 -3.44 26.45
N ILE A 154 -7.31 -2.56 27.17
CA ILE A 154 -6.99 -1.12 27.21
C ILE A 154 -5.73 -0.90 28.04
N HIS A 155 -5.65 -1.49 29.23
CA HIS A 155 -4.45 -1.43 30.07
C HIS A 155 -3.22 -2.00 29.37
N ALA A 156 -3.39 -3.11 28.64
CA ALA A 156 -2.30 -3.74 27.89
C ALA A 156 -1.65 -2.81 26.84
N LEU A 157 -2.33 -1.76 26.38
CA LEU A 157 -1.73 -0.77 25.47
C LEU A 157 -0.56 -0.04 26.11
N LEU A 158 -0.63 0.26 27.42
CA LEU A 158 0.42 0.95 28.16
C LEU A 158 1.76 0.20 28.17
N HIS A 159 1.72 -1.12 27.91
CA HIS A 159 2.91 -1.98 27.87
C HIS A 159 3.52 -2.08 26.47
N ILE A 160 2.87 -1.57 25.42
CA ILE A 160 3.39 -1.61 24.04
C ILE A 160 4.80 -0.98 23.95
N PRO A 161 5.10 0.20 24.54
CA PRO A 161 6.45 0.76 24.51
C PRO A 161 7.49 -0.17 25.15
N ASP A 162 7.15 -0.80 26.28
CA ASP A 162 8.03 -1.73 26.99
C ASP A 162 8.28 -3.01 26.18
N ASP A 163 7.25 -3.54 25.53
CA ASP A 163 7.37 -4.68 24.63
C ASP A 163 8.26 -4.33 23.42
N ILE A 164 8.06 -3.16 22.80
CA ILE A 164 8.88 -2.71 21.67
C ILE A 164 10.37 -2.57 22.08
N LEU A 165 10.66 -2.03 23.26
CA LEU A 165 12.04 -1.91 23.75
C LEU A 165 12.73 -3.26 24.02
N ARG A 166 11.94 -4.31 24.29
CA ARG A 166 12.42 -5.66 24.61
C ARG A 166 12.53 -6.54 23.38
N THR A 167 11.54 -6.53 22.50
CA THR A 167 11.39 -7.49 21.40
C THR A 167 11.44 -6.87 20.01
N GLY A 168 11.57 -5.54 19.91
CA GLY A 168 11.45 -4.80 18.65
C GLY A 168 9.99 -4.48 18.30
N PRO A 169 9.74 -3.78 17.18
CA PRO A 169 8.40 -3.40 16.74
C PRO A 169 7.41 -4.58 16.63
N MET A 170 6.10 -4.31 16.62
CA MET A 170 5.06 -5.37 16.61
C MET A 170 5.24 -6.46 15.55
N PRO A 171 5.66 -6.16 14.30
CA PRO A 171 5.91 -7.20 13.30
C PRO A 171 6.93 -8.27 13.70
N CYS A 172 7.83 -7.97 14.64
CA CYS A 172 8.84 -8.93 15.11
C CYS A 172 8.25 -10.05 15.97
N TYR A 173 7.11 -9.82 16.62
CA TYR A 173 6.52 -10.75 17.58
C TYR A 173 5.01 -10.98 17.41
N TRP A 174 4.40 -10.45 16.35
CA TRP A 174 2.99 -10.69 16.06
C TRP A 174 2.67 -12.15 15.68
N ASN A 175 1.47 -12.60 16.00
CA ASN A 175 1.08 -14.01 15.82
C ASN A 175 0.66 -14.40 14.40
N TYR A 176 0.61 -13.46 13.44
CA TYR A 176 0.17 -13.77 12.06
C TYR A 176 0.99 -14.90 11.42
N ILE A 177 2.32 -14.89 11.60
CA ILE A 177 3.22 -15.92 11.05
C ILE A 177 2.96 -17.27 11.73
N THR A 178 2.93 -17.26 13.06
CA THR A 178 2.68 -18.46 13.88
C THR A 178 1.34 -19.09 13.57
N GLU A 179 0.26 -18.31 13.45
CA GLU A 179 -1.07 -18.82 13.12
C GLU A 179 -1.16 -19.35 11.70
N ARG A 180 -0.50 -18.70 10.73
CA ARG A 180 -0.41 -19.22 9.37
C ARG A 180 0.30 -20.57 9.36
N PHE A 181 1.37 -20.72 10.14
CA PHE A 181 2.10 -21.98 10.31
C PHE A 181 1.24 -23.05 10.99
N VAL A 182 0.57 -22.73 12.10
CA VAL A 182 -0.34 -23.66 12.80
C VAL A 182 -1.48 -24.10 11.87
N GLY A 183 -2.06 -23.18 11.10
CA GLY A 183 -3.07 -23.51 10.10
C GLY A 183 -2.54 -24.47 9.03
N PHE A 184 -1.29 -24.30 8.60
CA PHE A 184 -0.62 -25.24 7.71
C PHE A 184 -0.43 -26.62 8.36
N VAL A 185 -0.01 -26.69 9.63
CA VAL A 185 0.13 -27.93 10.40
C VAL A 185 -1.20 -28.67 10.48
N VAL A 186 -2.27 -27.97 10.84
CA VAL A 186 -3.63 -28.54 10.94
C VAL A 186 -4.11 -29.07 9.59
N ARG A 187 -3.94 -28.30 8.49
CA ARG A 187 -4.33 -28.74 7.13
C ARG A 187 -3.51 -29.93 6.61
N SER A 188 -2.30 -30.11 7.13
CA SER A 188 -1.39 -31.21 6.80
C SER A 188 -1.78 -32.53 7.46
N SER A 189 -2.55 -32.49 8.55
CA SER A 189 -3.15 -33.69 9.13
C SER A 189 -4.37 -34.13 8.32
N LYS A 190 -4.26 -35.25 7.60
CA LYS A 190 -5.35 -35.83 6.81
C LYS A 190 -6.05 -36.98 7.52
N SER A 191 -5.48 -37.48 8.62
CA SER A 191 -6.07 -38.58 9.41
C SER A 191 -6.62 -38.07 10.75
N ARG A 192 -7.91 -38.30 11.00
CA ARG A 192 -8.53 -38.05 12.31
C ARG A 192 -8.11 -39.08 13.36
N LYS A 193 -7.81 -40.32 12.94
CA LYS A 193 -7.42 -41.42 13.84
C LYS A 193 -5.97 -41.32 14.28
N ASN A 194 -5.07 -40.95 13.38
CA ASN A 194 -3.62 -40.88 13.62
C ASN A 194 -3.03 -39.53 13.17
N PRO A 195 -3.38 -38.41 13.85
CA PRO A 195 -3.01 -37.07 13.39
C PRO A 195 -1.49 -36.84 13.38
N TYR A 196 -0.78 -37.27 14.42
CA TYR A 196 0.67 -37.09 14.53
C TYR A 196 1.45 -37.82 13.43
N ALA A 197 1.07 -39.08 13.15
CA ALA A 197 1.71 -39.87 12.09
C ALA A 197 1.44 -39.28 10.69
N SER A 198 0.20 -38.83 10.44
CA SER A 198 -0.16 -38.16 9.19
C SER A 198 0.64 -36.87 8.99
N PHE A 199 0.75 -36.06 10.04
CA PHE A 199 1.50 -34.81 10.02
C PHE A 199 3.01 -35.05 9.81
N ALA A 200 3.61 -35.95 10.58
CA ALA A 200 5.04 -36.27 10.45
C ALA A 200 5.39 -36.78 9.05
N ARG A 201 4.51 -37.59 8.45
CA ARG A 201 4.65 -38.02 7.05
C ARG A 201 4.63 -36.84 6.09
N ARG A 202 3.66 -35.91 6.23
CA ARG A 202 3.56 -34.74 5.35
C ARG A 202 4.78 -33.82 5.46
N MET A 203 5.28 -33.60 6.68
CA MET A 203 6.51 -32.83 6.90
C MET A 203 7.72 -33.49 6.22
N ARG A 204 7.83 -34.82 6.32
CA ARG A 204 8.88 -35.58 5.63
C ARG A 204 8.77 -35.43 4.11
N GLU A 205 7.58 -35.54 3.55
CA GLU A 205 7.35 -35.37 2.09
C GLU A 205 7.77 -33.97 1.62
N ILE A 206 7.47 -32.92 2.40
CA ILE A 206 7.86 -31.54 2.08
C ILE A 206 9.37 -31.34 2.18
N ALA A 207 10.01 -31.87 3.23
CA ALA A 207 11.45 -31.82 3.39
C ALA A 207 12.19 -32.56 2.26
N GLN A 208 11.69 -33.74 1.87
CA GLN A 208 12.23 -34.53 0.76
C GLN A 208 12.09 -33.78 -0.57
N ASN A 209 10.92 -33.19 -0.86
CA ASN A 209 10.71 -32.40 -2.06
C ASN A 209 11.64 -31.17 -2.08
N THR A 210 11.77 -30.48 -0.95
CA THR A 210 12.72 -29.34 -0.82
C THR A 210 14.16 -29.77 -1.07
N ALA A 211 14.59 -30.90 -0.52
CA ALA A 211 15.93 -31.44 -0.75
C ALA A 211 16.16 -31.79 -2.24
N ILE A 212 15.16 -32.34 -2.94
CA ILE A 212 15.22 -32.60 -4.39
C ILE A 212 15.35 -31.28 -5.16
N LYS A 213 14.50 -30.29 -4.86
CA LYS A 213 14.55 -28.96 -5.48
C LYS A 213 15.93 -28.33 -5.37
N VAL A 214 16.52 -28.33 -4.17
CA VAL A 214 17.84 -27.72 -3.92
C VAL A 214 18.96 -28.52 -4.56
N ARG A 215 18.97 -29.86 -4.40
CA ARG A 215 20.07 -30.71 -4.88
C ARG A 215 20.19 -30.75 -6.39
N PHE A 216 19.06 -30.68 -7.10
CA PHE A 216 19.02 -30.80 -8.56
C PHE A 216 18.72 -29.46 -9.25
N HIS A 217 18.66 -28.35 -8.51
CA HIS A 217 18.31 -27.03 -9.02
C HIS A 217 16.97 -27.02 -9.78
N LEU A 218 15.96 -27.72 -9.22
CA LEU A 218 14.62 -27.87 -9.80
C LEU A 218 13.58 -26.95 -9.12
N GLN A 219 14.01 -25.79 -8.62
CA GLN A 219 13.11 -24.89 -7.88
C GLN A 219 11.95 -24.43 -8.75
N ASP A 220 12.23 -24.09 -10.01
CA ASP A 220 11.25 -23.53 -10.96
C ASP A 220 10.36 -24.62 -11.57
N GLU A 221 10.94 -25.78 -11.93
CA GLU A 221 10.21 -26.89 -12.55
C GLU A 221 9.24 -27.57 -11.59
N LEU A 222 9.58 -27.61 -10.30
CA LEU A 222 8.76 -28.23 -9.25
C LEU A 222 7.98 -27.19 -8.43
N ASP A 223 7.97 -25.93 -8.85
CA ASP A 223 7.03 -24.96 -8.33
C ASP A 223 5.63 -25.20 -8.92
N LEU A 224 4.74 -25.76 -8.09
CA LEU A 224 3.34 -25.98 -8.42
C LEU A 224 2.42 -24.89 -7.85
N SER A 225 3.01 -23.80 -7.34
CA SER A 225 2.22 -22.66 -6.88
C SER A 225 1.49 -22.03 -8.06
N ASP A 226 0.35 -21.39 -7.77
CA ASP A 226 -0.37 -20.57 -8.75
C ASP A 226 0.38 -19.27 -9.08
N ALA A 227 1.69 -19.18 -8.80
CA ALA A 227 2.54 -18.09 -9.27
C ALA A 227 2.35 -18.01 -10.79
N GLY A 228 1.60 -16.98 -11.20
CA GLY A 228 1.03 -16.94 -12.53
C GLY A 228 2.11 -17.11 -13.57
N ASP A 229 1.75 -17.77 -14.67
CA ASP A 229 2.57 -17.90 -15.88
C ASP A 229 3.20 -16.54 -16.30
N GLU A 230 2.55 -15.42 -15.95
CA GLU A 230 3.03 -14.05 -16.12
C GLU A 230 4.32 -13.74 -15.35
N ASP A 231 4.47 -14.20 -14.10
CA ASP A 231 5.67 -13.95 -13.29
C ASP A 231 6.85 -14.73 -13.85
N ARG A 232 6.64 -15.98 -14.28
CA ARG A 232 7.69 -16.85 -14.88
C ARG A 232 8.17 -16.34 -16.23
N ASN A 233 7.25 -15.79 -17.04
CA ASN A 233 7.54 -15.36 -18.40
C ASN A 233 7.85 -13.85 -18.55
N GLY A 234 7.86 -13.09 -17.45
CA GLY A 234 8.17 -11.66 -17.46
C GLY A 234 9.63 -11.37 -17.85
N ARG A 235 9.86 -10.27 -18.55
CA ARG A 235 11.22 -9.81 -18.90
C ARG A 235 11.80 -9.00 -17.74
N LEU A 236 12.94 -9.44 -17.22
CA LEU A 236 13.71 -8.67 -16.24
C LEU A 236 14.39 -7.49 -16.93
N VAL A 237 14.25 -6.31 -16.33
CA VAL A 237 14.92 -5.07 -16.72
C VAL A 237 15.63 -4.52 -15.49
N ILE A 238 16.90 -4.20 -15.64
CA ILE A 238 17.70 -3.57 -14.58
C ILE A 238 17.39 -2.07 -14.58
N GLY A 239 16.95 -1.54 -13.45
CA GLY A 239 16.66 -0.12 -13.26
C GLY A 239 17.87 0.77 -13.58
N CYS A 240 17.58 2.01 -13.95
CA CYS A 240 18.54 3.05 -14.28
C CYS A 240 19.15 3.76 -13.05
N LYS A 241 18.50 3.71 -11.88
CA LYS A 241 18.92 4.43 -10.67
C LYS A 241 19.61 3.56 -9.63
N TYR A 242 19.14 2.31 -9.45
CA TYR A 242 19.70 1.39 -8.47
C TYR A 242 20.12 0.10 -9.18
N SER A 243 21.40 -0.25 -9.05
CA SER A 243 21.99 -1.50 -9.58
C SER A 243 21.34 -2.77 -8.99
N VAL A 244 20.40 -2.62 -8.05
CA VAL A 244 19.77 -3.69 -7.25
C VAL A 244 18.25 -3.78 -7.50
N SER A 245 17.62 -2.77 -8.13
CA SER A 245 16.19 -2.80 -8.42
C SER A 245 15.91 -3.55 -9.71
N CYS A 246 15.56 -4.81 -9.58
CA CYS A 246 15.03 -5.63 -10.65
C CYS A 246 13.56 -5.28 -10.92
N ILE A 247 13.29 -4.70 -12.08
CA ILE A 247 11.95 -4.42 -12.59
C ILE A 247 11.54 -5.55 -13.52
N ARG A 248 10.40 -6.17 -13.29
CA ARG A 248 9.87 -7.22 -14.16
C ARG A 248 8.72 -6.66 -15.00
N ILE A 249 8.91 -6.60 -16.31
CA ILE A 249 7.83 -6.29 -17.25
C ILE A 249 7.10 -7.59 -17.58
N LEU A 250 5.81 -7.68 -17.25
CA LEU A 250 5.05 -8.89 -17.52
C LEU A 250 4.71 -8.97 -19.02
N LYS A 251 4.73 -10.20 -19.55
CA LYS A 251 4.70 -10.49 -21.00
C LYS A 251 3.40 -10.05 -21.69
N ARG A 252 2.32 -9.82 -20.93
CA ARG A 252 1.01 -9.45 -21.47
C ARG A 252 0.39 -8.33 -20.63
N PRO A 253 -0.26 -7.35 -21.26
CA PRO A 253 -0.32 -7.06 -22.70
C PRO A 253 0.94 -6.33 -23.19
N GLN A 254 1.55 -6.81 -24.27
CA GLN A 254 2.64 -6.13 -24.96
C GLN A 254 2.29 -5.91 -26.43
N SER A 255 2.54 -4.71 -26.95
CA SER A 255 2.39 -4.40 -28.37
C SER A 255 3.53 -3.50 -28.85
N LYS A 256 4.01 -3.72 -30.08
CA LYS A 256 4.93 -2.78 -30.75
C LYS A 256 4.11 -1.90 -31.66
N LEU A 257 3.92 -0.65 -31.25
CA LEU A 257 3.07 0.32 -31.95
C LEU A 257 3.80 1.65 -32.09
N PRO A 258 3.52 2.43 -33.16
CA PRO A 258 4.06 3.76 -33.30
C PRO A 258 3.58 4.69 -32.18
N LEU A 259 4.41 5.65 -31.81
CA LEU A 259 4.07 6.68 -30.83
C LEU A 259 3.08 7.69 -31.45
N THR A 260 2.08 8.10 -30.68
CA THR A 260 1.25 9.24 -31.09
C THR A 260 2.09 10.53 -31.10
N PRO A 261 1.81 11.51 -31.98
CA PRO A 261 2.60 12.74 -32.08
C PRO A 261 2.67 13.55 -30.78
N GLN A 262 1.64 13.45 -29.92
CA GLN A 262 1.62 14.09 -28.61
C GLN A 262 2.57 13.38 -27.64
N LEU A 263 2.49 12.05 -27.55
CA LEU A 263 3.33 11.27 -26.65
C LEU A 263 4.80 11.35 -27.06
N ARG A 264 5.09 11.34 -28.37
CA ARG A 264 6.46 11.53 -28.87
C ARG A 264 7.05 12.84 -28.37
N ARG A 265 6.34 13.96 -28.51
CA ARG A 265 6.77 15.27 -27.99
C ARG A 265 7.01 15.28 -26.48
N GLN A 266 6.19 14.56 -25.71
CA GLN A 266 6.38 14.45 -24.25
C GLN A 266 7.64 13.68 -23.89
N ILE A 267 7.93 12.59 -24.61
CA ILE A 267 9.16 11.81 -24.44
C ILE A 267 10.39 12.63 -24.88
N GLU A 268 10.29 13.37 -26.00
CA GLU A 268 11.35 14.27 -26.46
C GLU A 268 11.69 15.31 -25.37
N ASN A 269 10.68 15.94 -24.77
CA ASN A 269 10.85 16.87 -23.65
C ASN A 269 11.47 16.22 -22.41
N TYR A 270 11.09 14.97 -22.11
CA TYR A 270 11.70 14.21 -21.02
C TYR A 270 13.19 13.98 -21.26
N ILE A 271 13.56 13.54 -22.48
CA ILE A 271 14.96 13.29 -22.85
C ILE A 271 15.78 14.58 -22.80
N LEU A 272 15.26 15.69 -23.34
CA LEU A 272 15.93 16.99 -23.31
C LEU A 272 16.21 17.50 -21.89
N ARG A 273 15.33 17.18 -20.93
CA ARG A 273 15.50 17.60 -19.53
C ARG A 273 16.49 16.73 -18.77
N ARG A 274 16.56 15.44 -19.10
CA ARG A 274 17.30 14.44 -18.32
C ARG A 274 18.69 14.13 -18.87
N PHE A 275 18.89 14.29 -20.17
CA PHE A 275 20.12 13.94 -20.88
C PHE A 275 20.71 15.15 -21.61
N ASN A 276 22.03 15.12 -21.79
CA ASN A 276 22.74 16.18 -22.51
C ASN A 276 22.63 15.93 -24.02
N VAL A 277 21.52 16.37 -24.62
CA VAL A 277 21.19 16.14 -26.03
C VAL A 277 20.59 17.40 -26.64
N SER A 278 20.95 17.73 -27.89
CA SER A 278 20.36 18.88 -28.59
C SER A 278 18.95 18.57 -29.13
N PRO A 279 18.09 19.57 -29.38
CA PRO A 279 16.76 19.38 -29.96
C PRO A 279 16.72 18.55 -31.25
N ASP A 280 17.74 18.68 -32.10
CA ASP A 280 17.83 17.93 -33.36
C ASP A 280 18.22 16.47 -33.14
N GLN A 281 19.10 16.22 -32.18
CA GLN A 281 19.56 14.87 -31.83
C GLN A 281 18.46 14.03 -31.16
N VAL A 282 17.58 14.66 -30.37
CA VAL A 282 16.50 13.94 -29.64
C VAL A 282 15.52 13.25 -30.60
N LYS A 283 15.24 13.83 -31.77
CA LYS A 283 14.36 13.21 -32.78
C LYS A 283 14.90 11.88 -33.30
N ALA A 284 16.24 11.75 -33.38
CA ALA A 284 16.93 10.53 -33.80
C ALA A 284 17.12 9.51 -32.67
N CYS A 285 16.97 9.96 -31.40
CA CYS A 285 17.10 9.09 -30.22
C CYS A 285 15.92 8.14 -30.06
N ILE A 286 14.73 8.51 -30.56
CA ILE A 286 13.47 7.76 -30.38
C ILE A 286 13.16 6.98 -31.67
N PRO A 287 13.06 5.64 -31.61
CA PRO A 287 12.68 4.84 -32.78
C PRO A 287 11.22 5.09 -33.20
N GLU A 288 10.87 4.78 -34.45
CA GLU A 288 9.51 4.97 -34.98
C GLU A 288 8.47 4.09 -34.28
N THR A 289 8.88 2.87 -33.91
CA THR A 289 8.06 1.93 -33.14
C THR A 289 8.72 1.64 -31.80
N VAL A 290 7.90 1.59 -30.76
CA VAL A 290 8.33 1.31 -29.38
C VAL A 290 7.50 0.18 -28.80
N SER A 291 8.04 -0.49 -27.79
CA SER A 291 7.31 -1.54 -27.07
C SER A 291 6.44 -0.89 -26.00
N HIS A 292 5.14 -1.17 -26.03
CA HIS A 292 4.18 -0.77 -25.01
C HIS A 292 3.88 -1.97 -24.13
N SER A 293 3.93 -1.79 -22.80
CA SER A 293 3.62 -2.85 -21.84
C SER A 293 2.56 -2.37 -20.85
N GLY A 294 1.62 -3.24 -20.51
CA GLY A 294 0.52 -2.91 -19.60
C GLY A 294 0.72 -3.34 -18.15
N LYS A 295 1.80 -4.02 -17.80
CA LYS A 295 2.01 -4.52 -16.44
C LYS A 295 3.47 -4.45 -16.04
N VAL A 296 3.72 -4.03 -14.81
CA VAL A 296 5.04 -4.06 -14.17
C VAL A 296 4.94 -4.63 -12.78
N SER A 297 5.96 -5.40 -12.39
CA SER A 297 6.18 -5.80 -11.01
C SER A 297 7.55 -5.28 -10.57
N PHE A 298 7.58 -4.73 -9.36
CA PHE A 298 8.82 -4.30 -8.73
C PHE A 298 9.32 -5.41 -7.80
N ARG A 299 10.65 -5.63 -7.79
CA ARG A 299 11.37 -6.61 -6.97
C ARG A 299 11.13 -8.08 -7.39
N LEU A 300 12.15 -8.92 -7.22
CA LEU A 300 12.19 -10.29 -7.76
C LEU A 300 11.20 -11.24 -7.07
N SER A 301 10.71 -10.91 -5.87
CA SER A 301 9.85 -11.76 -5.04
C SER A 301 8.79 -10.93 -4.28
N GLY A 302 7.56 -10.89 -4.80
CA GLY A 302 6.40 -10.45 -4.01
C GLY A 302 6.18 -8.94 -3.88
N GLY A 303 6.86 -8.09 -4.66
CA GLY A 303 6.58 -6.66 -4.68
C GLY A 303 5.34 -6.27 -5.49
N ASP A 304 5.04 -4.97 -5.51
CA ASP A 304 3.79 -4.46 -6.07
C ASP A 304 3.67 -4.76 -7.57
N LYS A 305 2.52 -5.31 -7.96
CA LYS A 305 2.11 -5.47 -9.35
C LYS A 305 1.20 -4.31 -9.73
N ILE A 306 1.61 -3.56 -10.75
CA ILE A 306 0.95 -2.34 -11.20
C ILE A 306 0.48 -2.52 -12.63
N ASP A 307 -0.79 -2.22 -12.84
CA ASP A 307 -1.44 -2.34 -14.14
C ASP A 307 -1.51 -0.97 -14.84
N GLY A 308 -1.40 -0.99 -16.17
CA GLY A 308 -1.58 0.16 -17.05
C GLY A 308 -3.00 0.17 -17.58
N SER A 309 -3.76 1.21 -17.24
CA SER A 309 -5.20 1.31 -17.51
C SER A 309 -5.60 1.29 -19.00
N GLU A 310 -4.68 1.65 -19.91
CA GLU A 310 -4.97 1.66 -21.35
C GLU A 310 -4.87 0.27 -21.99
N LEU A 311 -4.03 -0.60 -21.43
CA LEU A 311 -3.74 -1.91 -22.01
C LEU A 311 -4.38 -3.05 -21.22
N VAL A 312 -4.47 -2.92 -19.90
CA VAL A 312 -5.14 -3.90 -19.03
C VAL A 312 -6.56 -3.41 -18.79
N LYS A 313 -7.53 -4.07 -19.41
CA LYS A 313 -8.95 -3.81 -19.15
C LYS A 313 -9.41 -4.61 -17.93
N PRO A 314 -10.22 -4.02 -17.03
CA PRO A 314 -10.87 -4.76 -15.97
C PRO A 314 -11.70 -5.90 -16.57
N SER A 315 -11.57 -7.10 -16.01
CA SER A 315 -12.40 -8.24 -16.37
C SER A 315 -13.46 -8.42 -15.30
N GLU A 316 -14.73 -8.27 -15.67
CA GLU A 316 -15.86 -8.56 -14.79
C GLU A 316 -15.87 -10.02 -14.33
N HIS A 317 -15.43 -10.94 -15.20
CA HIS A 317 -15.36 -12.38 -14.91
C HIS A 317 -14.35 -12.70 -13.80
N ASN A 318 -13.23 -11.94 -13.73
CA ASN A 318 -12.15 -12.20 -12.78
C ASN A 318 -12.24 -11.34 -11.51
N LYS A 319 -13.28 -10.50 -11.35
CA LYS A 319 -13.43 -9.54 -10.23
C LYS A 319 -12.13 -8.78 -9.92
N THR A 320 -11.43 -8.37 -10.98
CA THR A 320 -10.10 -7.76 -10.89
C THR A 320 -10.19 -6.45 -10.13
N ARG A 321 -9.33 -6.31 -9.11
CA ARG A 321 -9.21 -5.06 -8.36
C ARG A 321 -8.37 -4.07 -9.16
N ASP A 322 -8.67 -2.78 -9.03
CA ASP A 322 -7.91 -1.74 -9.70
C ASP A 322 -6.53 -1.56 -9.06
N ALA A 323 -5.48 -1.90 -9.81
CA ALA A 323 -4.08 -1.75 -9.45
C ALA A 323 -3.35 -0.73 -10.34
N THR A 324 -4.06 0.31 -10.80
CA THR A 324 -3.51 1.29 -11.74
C THR A 324 -2.96 2.56 -11.09
N PHE A 325 -3.24 2.83 -9.82
CA PHE A 325 -2.85 4.09 -9.16
C PHE A 325 -1.52 3.96 -8.40
N ILE A 326 -0.67 4.97 -8.56
CA ILE A 326 0.70 4.97 -8.05
C ILE A 326 1.07 6.30 -7.38
N LYS A 327 2.03 6.22 -6.46
CA LYS A 327 2.81 7.33 -5.95
C LYS A 327 4.13 7.38 -6.71
N TYR A 328 4.56 8.56 -7.14
CA TYR A 328 5.82 8.73 -7.84
C TYR A 328 6.47 10.07 -7.51
N SER A 329 7.77 10.16 -7.76
CA SER A 329 8.54 11.39 -7.61
C SER A 329 8.73 12.06 -8.96
N ARG A 330 8.53 13.38 -9.02
CA ARG A 330 8.73 14.15 -10.24
C ARG A 330 9.64 15.35 -9.98
N GLN A 331 10.56 15.60 -10.91
CA GLN A 331 11.35 16.83 -10.90
C GLN A 331 10.51 18.00 -11.41
N VAL A 332 10.33 19.02 -10.57
CA VAL A 332 9.61 20.25 -10.88
C VAL A 332 10.56 21.43 -10.66
N ASP A 333 10.55 22.40 -11.57
CA ASP A 333 11.26 23.64 -11.37
C ASP A 333 10.52 24.50 -10.33
N ALA A 334 11.17 24.71 -9.18
CA ALA A 334 10.65 25.53 -8.09
C ALA A 334 10.39 26.98 -8.54
N ASN A 335 11.12 27.44 -9.55
CA ASN A 335 11.04 28.79 -10.10
C ASN A 335 10.21 28.86 -11.38
N ALA A 336 9.43 27.84 -11.73
CA ALA A 336 8.65 27.80 -12.96
C ALA A 336 7.68 29.00 -13.13
N ARG A 337 7.26 29.63 -12.03
CA ARG A 337 6.41 30.84 -12.03
C ARG A 337 7.21 32.14 -12.22
N TYR A 338 8.51 32.14 -11.97
CA TYR A 338 9.39 33.30 -11.97
C TYR A 338 10.40 33.19 -13.12
N ARG A 339 10.02 33.73 -14.29
CA ARG A 339 10.80 33.59 -15.54
C ARG A 339 12.25 34.10 -15.48
N ASN A 340 12.56 34.99 -14.53
CA ASN A 340 13.88 35.62 -14.40
C ASN A 340 14.77 34.94 -13.36
N LEU A 341 14.26 33.93 -12.64
CA LEU A 341 15.05 33.19 -11.68
C LEU A 341 15.68 31.95 -12.34
N PRO A 342 16.88 31.52 -11.88
CA PRO A 342 17.49 30.31 -12.39
C PRO A 342 16.60 29.09 -12.10
N VAL A 343 16.60 28.12 -13.01
CA VAL A 343 15.85 26.86 -12.85
C VAL A 343 16.40 26.11 -11.63
N VAL A 344 15.54 25.81 -10.66
CA VAL A 344 15.90 25.03 -9.47
C VAL A 344 15.03 23.79 -9.42
N TRP A 345 15.62 22.66 -9.79
CA TRP A 345 14.94 21.37 -9.77
C TRP A 345 14.71 20.88 -8.35
N LYS A 346 13.46 20.62 -8.00
CA LYS A 346 13.06 19.96 -6.75
C LYS A 346 12.27 18.71 -7.06
N SER A 347 12.58 17.63 -6.33
CA SER A 347 11.75 16.43 -6.35
C SER A 347 10.47 16.68 -5.56
N GLN A 348 9.33 16.49 -6.20
CA GLN A 348 8.01 16.60 -5.59
C GLN A 348 7.29 15.26 -5.68
N VAL A 349 6.65 14.86 -4.58
CA VAL A 349 5.79 13.67 -4.53
C VAL A 349 4.47 13.99 -5.21
N GLU A 350 4.07 13.12 -6.12
CA GLU A 350 2.84 13.22 -6.90
C GLU A 350 2.12 11.87 -6.96
N TYR A 351 0.83 11.91 -7.28
CA TYR A 351 0.00 10.73 -7.44
C TYR A 351 -0.64 10.72 -8.83
N GLY A 352 -0.87 9.52 -9.37
CA GLY A 352 -1.42 9.38 -10.71
C GLY A 352 -1.86 7.97 -11.06
N GLN A 353 -2.54 7.84 -12.19
CA GLN A 353 -2.91 6.57 -12.78
C GLN A 353 -1.90 6.18 -13.85
N LEU A 354 -1.30 5.00 -13.75
CA LEU A 354 -0.45 4.43 -14.78
C LEU A 354 -1.31 4.07 -15.99
N LEU A 355 -0.98 4.64 -17.15
CA LEU A 355 -1.67 4.37 -18.39
C LEU A 355 -1.04 3.18 -19.11
N ARG A 356 0.28 3.24 -19.28
CA ARG A 356 1.11 2.24 -19.94
C ARG A 356 2.59 2.49 -19.67
N LEU A 357 3.40 1.49 -19.97
CA LEU A 357 4.85 1.54 -19.93
C LEU A 357 5.38 1.53 -21.36
N ILE A 358 6.47 2.25 -21.59
CA ILE A 358 7.13 2.34 -22.89
C ILE A 358 8.58 1.95 -22.72
N ASP A 359 9.00 0.98 -23.52
CA ASP A 359 10.36 0.45 -23.52
C ASP A 359 10.98 0.58 -24.92
N PHE A 360 12.16 1.18 -24.98
CA PHE A 360 12.97 1.25 -26.19
C PHE A 360 14.44 1.51 -25.90
N ASN A 361 15.30 1.15 -26.84
CA ASN A 361 16.72 1.51 -26.80
C ASN A 361 16.90 2.94 -27.32
N ALA A 362 17.26 3.88 -26.44
CA ALA A 362 17.49 5.26 -26.80
C ALA A 362 18.89 5.43 -27.39
N ARG A 363 18.97 5.93 -28.63
CA ARG A 363 20.23 6.20 -29.35
C ARG A 363 20.91 7.48 -28.86
N LEU A 364 21.15 7.56 -27.55
CA LEU A 364 21.79 8.71 -26.90
C LEU A 364 23.26 8.83 -27.34
N PRO A 365 23.78 10.04 -27.59
CA PRO A 365 25.19 10.22 -27.89
C PRO A 365 26.05 9.84 -26.69
N THR A 366 27.19 9.22 -26.95
CA THR A 366 28.19 8.94 -25.91
C THR A 366 28.93 10.23 -25.59
N ILE A 367 28.89 10.66 -24.32
CA ILE A 367 29.59 11.86 -23.85
C ILE A 367 30.59 11.43 -22.79
N GLN A 368 31.84 11.83 -22.99
CA GLN A 368 32.95 11.60 -22.07
C GLN A 368 33.42 12.93 -21.49
N ASP A 369 33.76 12.92 -20.21
CA ASP A 369 34.49 14.00 -19.54
C ASP A 369 35.78 13.40 -18.97
N GLY A 370 36.90 13.72 -19.62
CA GLY A 370 38.16 13.00 -19.43
C GLY A 370 38.01 11.49 -19.67
N ASN A 371 38.41 10.68 -18.68
CA ASN A 371 38.31 9.21 -18.73
C ASN A 371 36.95 8.66 -18.30
N ARG A 372 35.98 9.51 -17.93
CA ARG A 372 34.68 9.07 -17.41
C ARG A 372 33.60 9.21 -18.48
N ILE A 373 32.95 8.09 -18.82
CA ILE A 373 31.74 8.11 -19.66
C ILE A 373 30.59 8.65 -18.79
N ILE A 374 30.09 9.83 -19.11
CA ILE A 374 28.94 10.45 -18.43
C ILE A 374 27.63 9.98 -19.05
N GLN A 375 27.60 9.77 -20.37
CA GLN A 375 26.41 9.36 -21.10
C GLN A 375 26.76 8.28 -22.13
N ARG A 376 25.86 7.31 -22.31
CA ARG A 376 25.94 6.27 -23.34
C ARG A 376 24.54 5.88 -23.81
N PRO A 377 24.40 5.27 -25.00
CA PRO A 377 23.16 4.62 -25.41
C PRO A 377 22.67 3.66 -24.33
N ARG A 378 21.38 3.72 -24.00
CA ARG A 378 20.78 2.85 -22.99
C ARG A 378 19.32 2.58 -23.31
N SER A 379 18.82 1.43 -22.84
CA SER A 379 17.39 1.17 -22.82
C SER A 379 16.71 2.07 -21.80
N LEU A 380 15.64 2.75 -22.23
CA LEU A 380 14.77 3.53 -21.36
C LEU A 380 13.48 2.77 -21.15
N LEU A 381 13.08 2.65 -19.89
CA LEU A 381 11.78 2.16 -19.48
C LEU A 381 11.03 3.32 -18.83
N LEU A 382 10.05 3.87 -19.53
CA LEU A 382 9.30 5.05 -19.13
C LEU A 382 7.87 4.70 -18.76
N ALA A 383 7.36 5.28 -17.68
CA ALA A 383 5.96 5.22 -17.32
C ALA A 383 5.20 6.43 -17.87
N VAL A 384 4.07 6.18 -18.52
CA VAL A 384 3.11 7.20 -18.92
C VAL A 384 2.05 7.29 -17.84
N VAL A 385 2.05 8.39 -17.10
CA VAL A 385 1.21 8.57 -15.91
C VAL A 385 0.23 9.70 -16.14
N ARG A 386 -1.06 9.44 -15.92
CA ARG A 386 -2.08 10.48 -15.87
C ARG A 386 -2.10 11.05 -14.45
N ARG A 387 -1.61 12.28 -14.29
CA ARG A 387 -1.52 12.91 -12.98
C ARG A 387 -2.91 13.17 -12.39
N VAL A 388 -3.01 13.05 -11.08
CA VAL A 388 -4.22 13.34 -10.32
C VAL A 388 -4.06 14.67 -9.59
N HIS A 389 -5.05 15.55 -9.70
CA HIS A 389 -5.09 16.78 -8.92
C HIS A 389 -5.54 16.47 -7.49
N HIS A 390 -4.57 16.30 -6.61
CA HIS A 390 -4.82 16.02 -5.21
C HIS A 390 -4.72 17.28 -4.34
N LYS A 391 -5.45 17.28 -3.22
CA LYS A 391 -5.34 18.28 -2.16
C LYS A 391 -5.06 17.57 -0.85
N GLN A 392 -4.05 18.02 -0.12
CA GLN A 392 -3.86 17.64 1.27
C GLN A 392 -4.69 18.58 2.15
N ARG A 393 -5.60 18.02 2.94
CA ARG A 393 -6.56 18.82 3.73
C ARG A 393 -6.35 18.74 5.24
N TYR A 394 -5.73 17.67 5.73
CA TYR A 394 -5.57 17.43 7.15
C TYR A 394 -4.09 17.18 7.48
N PRO A 395 -3.48 17.96 8.38
CA PRO A 395 -2.12 17.71 8.84
C PRO A 395 -2.00 16.42 9.65
N ALA A 396 -3.05 16.06 10.40
CA ALA A 396 -3.06 14.94 11.35
C ALA A 396 -3.12 13.56 10.69
N LEU A 397 -3.71 13.44 9.49
CA LEU A 397 -3.48 12.29 8.60
C LEU A 397 -3.14 12.83 7.20
N PRO A 398 -1.94 12.54 6.67
CA PRO A 398 -1.51 13.03 5.38
C PRO A 398 -2.14 12.23 4.23
N LEU A 399 -3.46 12.05 4.24
CA LEU A 399 -4.19 11.38 3.15
C LEU A 399 -4.53 12.41 2.05
N PRO A 400 -3.93 12.29 0.85
CA PRO A 400 -4.30 13.13 -0.27
C PRO A 400 -5.67 12.70 -0.82
N TYR A 401 -6.51 13.68 -1.12
CA TYR A 401 -7.82 13.45 -1.75
C TYR A 401 -7.84 13.98 -3.17
N TYR A 402 -8.56 13.30 -4.06
CA TYR A 402 -8.81 13.79 -5.41
C TYR A 402 -10.25 13.57 -5.85
N ASP A 403 -10.74 14.48 -6.71
CA ASP A 403 -12.05 14.34 -7.35
C ASP A 403 -11.89 13.51 -8.63
N ASP A 404 -12.69 12.46 -8.76
CA ASP A 404 -12.67 11.57 -9.92
C ASP A 404 -13.01 12.35 -11.21
N GLY A 405 -12.36 11.97 -12.31
CA GLY A 405 -12.47 12.67 -13.59
C GLY A 405 -11.68 13.99 -13.71
N LYS A 406 -11.16 14.58 -12.63
CA LYS A 406 -10.30 15.77 -12.67
C LYS A 406 -8.82 15.40 -12.75
N PHE A 407 -8.44 14.87 -13.90
CA PHE A 407 -7.05 14.53 -14.17
C PHE A 407 -6.25 15.73 -14.66
N GLY A 408 -4.99 15.76 -14.27
CA GLY A 408 -4.00 16.71 -14.76
C GLY A 408 -3.34 16.24 -16.06
N PRO A 409 -2.28 16.94 -16.49
CA PRO A 409 -1.52 16.56 -17.68
C PRO A 409 -0.87 15.18 -17.51
N ILE A 410 -0.54 14.57 -18.65
CA ILE A 410 0.23 13.33 -18.69
C ILE A 410 1.70 13.65 -18.38
N ASP A 411 2.25 12.89 -17.45
CA ASP A 411 3.64 12.92 -17.06
C ASP A 411 4.37 11.69 -17.59
N ILE A 412 5.60 11.92 -18.04
CA ILE A 412 6.54 10.89 -18.47
C ILE A 412 7.65 10.87 -17.44
N ILE A 413 7.79 9.72 -16.78
CA ILE A 413 8.78 9.50 -15.73
C ILE A 413 9.58 8.23 -16.02
N ASP A 414 10.78 8.13 -15.45
CA ASP A 414 11.47 6.84 -15.39
C ASP A 414 10.67 5.88 -14.48
N VAL A 415 10.62 4.59 -14.81
CA VAL A 415 9.91 3.63 -13.95
C VAL A 415 10.53 3.55 -12.56
N ASP A 416 11.82 3.84 -12.41
CA ASP A 416 12.47 3.96 -11.10
C ASP A 416 11.98 5.13 -10.24
N GLU A 417 11.23 6.07 -10.82
CA GLU A 417 10.63 7.18 -10.08
C GLU A 417 9.29 6.82 -9.45
N ILE A 418 8.74 5.65 -9.78
CA ILE A 418 7.57 5.07 -9.12
C ILE A 418 7.99 4.59 -7.73
N SER A 419 7.30 5.08 -6.71
CA SER A 419 7.60 4.75 -5.31
C SER A 419 6.82 3.52 -4.86
N CYS A 420 5.49 3.52 -5.02
CA CYS A 420 4.64 2.43 -4.57
C CYS A 420 3.26 2.45 -5.25
N LEU A 421 2.56 1.32 -5.13
CA LEU A 421 1.15 1.19 -5.50
C LEU A 421 0.25 1.80 -4.43
N VAL A 422 -0.86 2.42 -4.85
CA VAL A 422 -1.75 3.19 -3.98
C VAL A 422 -3.18 2.65 -4.07
N ALA A 423 -3.81 2.42 -2.91
CA ALA A 423 -5.21 2.08 -2.81
C ALA A 423 -6.08 3.34 -2.85
N ARG A 424 -7.31 3.21 -3.34
CA ARG A 424 -8.28 4.30 -3.33
C ARG A 424 -9.48 3.94 -2.47
N VAL A 425 -9.84 4.80 -1.53
CA VAL A 425 -11.04 4.61 -0.69
C VAL A 425 -12.06 5.69 -1.06
N PRO A 426 -13.30 5.32 -1.44
CA PRO A 426 -14.32 6.30 -1.80
C PRO A 426 -14.71 7.12 -0.57
N ASP A 427 -14.85 8.43 -0.78
CA ASP A 427 -15.25 9.39 0.23
C ASP A 427 -16.77 9.64 0.17
N HIS A 428 -17.41 9.88 1.32
CA HIS A 428 -18.87 10.01 1.44
C HIS A 428 -19.38 11.46 1.46
N GLY A 429 -18.58 12.42 0.99
CA GLY A 429 -18.98 13.83 0.93
C GLY A 429 -20.00 14.14 -0.18
N PRO A 430 -20.87 15.15 0.01
CA PRO A 430 -21.75 15.63 -1.06
C PRO A 430 -20.90 16.26 -2.19
N GLY A 431 -21.17 15.86 -3.44
CA GLY A 431 -20.50 16.40 -4.62
C GLY A 431 -19.98 15.31 -5.58
N PRO A 432 -19.00 15.65 -6.45
CA PRO A 432 -18.42 14.68 -7.38
C PRO A 432 -17.73 13.55 -6.62
N ARG A 433 -17.76 12.34 -7.20
CA ARG A 433 -17.13 11.15 -6.64
C ARG A 433 -15.68 11.46 -6.28
N ARG A 434 -15.33 11.34 -5.00
CA ARG A 434 -14.00 11.65 -4.47
C ARG A 434 -13.39 10.40 -3.88
N PHE A 435 -12.07 10.30 -3.97
CA PHE A 435 -11.31 9.21 -3.38
C PHE A 435 -10.19 9.76 -2.51
N ALA A 436 -9.96 9.10 -1.37
CA ALA A 436 -8.71 9.19 -0.64
C ALA A 436 -7.68 8.26 -1.28
N LEU A 437 -6.45 8.72 -1.38
CA LEU A 437 -5.29 7.93 -1.81
C LEU A 437 -4.59 7.39 -0.56
N CYS A 438 -4.45 6.08 -0.47
CA CYS A 438 -3.89 5.43 0.70
C CYS A 438 -2.71 4.55 0.32
N GLU A 439 -1.60 4.75 1.01
CA GLU A 439 -0.37 3.98 0.83
C GLU A 439 -0.43 2.70 1.68
N ARG A 440 0.28 1.67 1.25
CA ARG A 440 0.44 0.47 2.08
C ARG A 440 1.45 0.79 3.18
N SER A 441 1.15 0.41 4.41
CA SER A 441 2.13 0.42 5.50
C SER A 441 3.30 -0.49 5.14
N ASP A 442 4.54 0.00 5.30
CA ASP A 442 5.75 -0.68 4.85
C ASP A 442 5.88 -2.12 5.40
N THR A 443 5.30 -2.42 6.56
CA THR A 443 5.31 -3.77 7.17
C THR A 443 4.39 -4.80 6.52
N MET A 444 3.41 -4.36 5.71
CA MET A 444 2.52 -5.26 4.98
C MET A 444 3.03 -5.53 3.55
N GLY A 445 4.14 -4.88 3.16
CA GLY A 445 4.95 -5.24 2.01
C GLY A 445 6.00 -6.28 2.39
N VAL A 446 6.26 -7.23 1.51
CA VAL A 446 7.35 -8.20 1.67
C VAL A 446 8.66 -7.43 1.89
N ALA A 447 9.40 -7.86 2.91
CA ALA A 447 10.61 -7.24 3.44
C ALA A 447 11.60 -6.82 2.35
N ASP A 448 12.28 -5.70 2.60
CA ASP A 448 13.61 -5.45 2.07
C ASP A 448 14.52 -6.59 2.55
N ASP A 449 14.82 -7.54 1.68
CA ASP A 449 16.00 -8.39 1.85
C ASP A 449 17.22 -7.51 1.54
N ASP A 450 17.68 -6.76 2.55
CA ASP A 450 19.04 -6.22 2.58
C ASP A 450 19.99 -7.38 2.94
N GLU A 451 20.55 -8.03 1.92
CA GLU A 451 21.89 -8.66 1.94
C GLU A 451 22.71 -8.21 0.74
#